data_AF-A0A183HT95-F1
#
_entry.id   AF-A0A183HT95-F1
#
_cell.length_a   1.000
_cell.length_b   1.000
_cell.length_c   1.000
_cell.angle_alpha   90.00
_cell.angle_beta   90.00
_cell.angle_gamma   90.00
#
_symmetry.space_group_name_H-M   'P 1'
#
loop_
_entity.id
_entity.type
_entity.pdbx_description
1 polymer ?
#
loop_
_entity_poly.entity_id
_entity_poly.type
_entity_poly.pdbx_seq_one_letter_code
_entity_poly.pdbx_strand_id
1 'polypeptide(L)'
;MRHNLIEPGDNEDITNERRNSSFSVGKLAAFIHGGEAKLRRRHEILKFVESQKDLQDPIPPEFMSRMERVENNARKLFLLKGIV
;
A
#
# COMPACT_ATOMS: atom_id res chain seq x y z
N MET A 1 13.36 -1.39 -9.27
CA MET A 1 11.94 -1.74 -9.46
C MET A 1 11.80 -3.24 -9.37
N ARG A 2 10.85 -3.75 -8.57
CA ARG A 2 10.63 -5.20 -8.46
C ARG A 2 10.03 -5.68 -9.78
N HIS A 3 10.69 -6.63 -10.45
CA HIS A 3 10.26 -7.06 -11.78
C HIS A 3 8.87 -7.69 -11.75
N ASN A 4 8.57 -8.54 -10.75
CA ASN A 4 7.33 -9.32 -10.68
C ASN A 4 6.67 -9.35 -9.28
N LEU A 5 7.04 -8.44 -8.36
CA LEU A 5 6.52 -8.37 -6.98
C LEU A 5 6.63 -9.69 -6.19
N ILE A 6 7.63 -10.52 -6.48
CA ILE A 6 7.92 -11.75 -5.73
C ILE A 6 8.83 -11.40 -4.54
N GLU A 7 8.47 -11.86 -3.35
CA GLU A 7 9.21 -11.70 -2.10
C GLU A 7 9.54 -13.05 -1.44
N PRO A 8 10.62 -13.13 -0.63
CA PRO A 8 10.88 -14.32 0.17
C PRO A 8 9.73 -14.61 1.14
N GLY A 9 9.24 -15.85 1.14
CA GLY A 9 8.12 -16.28 1.99
C GLY A 9 6.74 -16.10 1.37
N ASP A 10 6.65 -15.62 0.13
CA ASP A 10 5.39 -15.62 -0.62
C ASP A 10 4.84 -17.05 -0.78
N ASN A 11 3.52 -17.16 -0.82
CA ASN A 11 2.83 -18.39 -1.16
C ASN A 11 3.31 -18.91 -2.54
N GLU A 12 3.58 -20.22 -2.64
CA GLU A 12 4.15 -20.83 -3.84
C GLU A 12 3.25 -20.71 -5.06
N ASP A 13 1.93 -20.89 -4.91
CA ASP A 13 0.97 -20.78 -6.02
C ASP A 13 0.97 -19.35 -6.58
N ILE A 14 0.95 -18.35 -5.70
CA ILE A 14 1.03 -16.94 -6.09
C ILE A 14 2.37 -16.63 -6.77
N THR A 15 3.45 -17.21 -6.26
CA THR A 15 4.79 -17.03 -6.84
C THR A 15 4.86 -17.63 -8.24
N ASN A 16 4.27 -18.80 -8.45
CA ASN A 16 4.21 -19.47 -9.75
C ASN A 16 3.42 -18.63 -10.76
N GLU A 17 2.26 -18.09 -10.38
CA GLU A 17 1.49 -17.18 -11.24
C GLU A 17 2.27 -15.90 -11.59
N ARG A 18 2.97 -15.30 -10.62
CA ARG A 18 3.80 -14.09 -10.86
C ARG A 18 4.99 -14.35 -11.79
N ARG A 19 5.54 -15.57 -11.81
CA ARG A 19 6.64 -15.96 -12.71
C ARG A 19 6.20 -16.06 -14.17
N ASN A 20 4.93 -16.37 -14.41
CA ASN A 20 4.37 -16.47 -15.76
C ASN A 20 4.11 -15.10 -16.42
N SER A 21 4.39 -13.99 -15.72
CA SER A 21 4.21 -12.64 -16.28
C SER A 21 5.13 -12.40 -17.49
N SER A 22 4.55 -12.00 -18.61
CA SER A 22 5.25 -11.69 -19.87
C SER A 22 5.68 -10.23 -19.99
N PHE A 23 5.45 -9.40 -18.97
CA PHE A 23 5.74 -7.97 -18.99
C PHE A 23 6.30 -7.51 -17.64
N SER A 24 6.92 -6.33 -17.63
CA SER A 24 7.40 -5.73 -16.38
C SER A 24 6.26 -5.04 -15.63
N VAL A 25 5.96 -5.54 -14.42
CA VAL A 25 4.92 -4.95 -13.55
C VAL A 25 5.28 -3.51 -13.16
N GLY A 26 6.57 -3.23 -12.92
CA GLY A 26 7.06 -1.88 -12.62
C GLY A 26 6.79 -0.88 -13.75
N LYS A 27 7.08 -1.27 -15.00
CA LYS A 27 6.80 -0.42 -16.18
C LYS A 27 5.30 -0.22 -16.38
N LEU A 28 4.50 -1.27 -16.19
CA LEU A 28 3.04 -1.15 -16.26
C LEU A 28 2.50 -0.20 -15.18
N ALA A 29 2.98 -0.32 -13.95
CA ALA A 29 2.59 0.58 -12.87
C ALA A 29 3.00 2.03 -13.16
N ALA A 30 4.19 2.26 -13.72
CA ALA A 30 4.63 3.59 -14.14
C ALA A 30 3.72 4.14 -15.23
N PHE A 31 3.33 3.32 -16.21
CA PHE A 31 2.37 3.70 -17.25
C PHE A 31 1.01 4.10 -16.64
N ILE A 32 0.43 3.26 -15.77
CA ILE A 32 -0.86 3.51 -15.10
C ILE A 32 -0.84 4.80 -14.28
N HIS A 33 0.24 5.04 -13.54
CA HIS A 33 0.34 6.19 -12.63
C HIS A 33 0.90 7.46 -13.29
N GLY A 34 1.10 7.47 -14.61
CA GLY A 34 1.52 8.65 -15.35
C GLY A 34 3.01 8.99 -15.20
N GLY A 35 3.85 7.96 -15.08
CA GLY A 35 5.31 8.04 -15.15
C GLY A 35 6.04 7.56 -13.89
N GLU A 36 7.33 7.29 -14.08
CA GLU A 36 8.26 6.81 -13.04
C GLU A 36 8.33 7.72 -11.81
N ALA A 37 8.31 9.05 -12.02
CA ALA A 37 8.38 10.02 -10.92
C ALA A 37 7.15 9.94 -10.01
N LYS A 38 5.95 9.82 -10.58
CA LYS A 38 4.70 9.70 -9.81
C LYS A 38 4.64 8.37 -9.06
N LEU A 39 5.07 7.29 -9.71
CA LEU A 39 5.14 5.98 -9.07
C LEU A 39 6.16 5.96 -7.92
N ARG A 40 7.35 6.55 -8.11
CA ARG A 40 8.34 6.70 -7.04
C ARG A 40 7.76 7.46 -5.85
N ARG A 41 7.10 8.60 -6.10
CA ARG A 41 6.45 9.38 -5.05
C ARG A 41 5.38 8.59 -4.29
N ARG A 42 4.60 7.75 -4.99
CA ARG A 42 3.62 6.85 -4.34
C ARG A 42 4.29 5.87 -3.39
N HIS A 43 5.42 5.27 -3.78
CA HIS A 43 6.16 4.38 -2.88
C HIS A 43 6.76 5.12 -1.68
N GLU A 44 7.26 6.35 -1.87
CA GLU A 44 7.73 7.20 -0.76
C GLU A 44 6.61 7.49 0.25
N ILE A 45 5.43 7.88 -0.24
CA ILE A 45 4.25 8.14 0.61
C ILE A 45 3.83 6.87 1.33
N LEU A 46 3.77 5.73 0.63
CA LEU A 46 3.39 4.45 1.25
C LEU A 46 4.36 4.08 2.37
N LYS A 47 5.68 4.13 2.12
CA LYS A 47 6.71 3.85 3.12
C LYS A 47 6.59 4.77 4.33
N PHE A 48 6.26 6.05 4.11
CA PHE A 48 6.00 6.98 5.19
C PHE A 48 4.76 6.55 6.00
N VAL A 49 3.63 6.27 5.35
CA VAL A 49 2.39 5.84 6.03
C VAL A 49 2.60 4.55 6.81
N GLU A 50 3.30 3.55 6.25
CA GLU A 50 3.64 2.29 6.92
C GLU A 50 4.53 2.49 8.16
N SER A 51 5.38 3.52 8.16
CA SER A 51 6.22 3.85 9.32
C SER A 51 5.43 4.47 10.49
N GLN A 52 4.24 5.02 10.23
CA GLN A 52 3.42 5.67 11.24
C GLN A 52 2.38 4.69 11.80
N LYS A 53 2.67 4.11 12.98
CA LYS A 53 1.75 3.18 13.65
C LYS A 53 0.36 3.78 13.88
N ASP A 54 0.30 5.07 14.18
CA ASP A 54 -0.97 5.75 14.44
C ASP A 54 -1.83 5.95 13.18
N LEU A 55 -1.27 5.81 11.97
CA LEU A 55 -2.06 5.79 10.73
C LEU A 55 -2.63 4.41 10.41
N GLN A 56 -2.20 3.36 11.12
CA GLN A 56 -2.70 2.00 10.94
C GLN A 56 -4.04 1.81 11.67
N ASP A 57 -4.83 0.87 11.15
CA ASP A 57 -6.06 0.46 11.81
C ASP A 57 -5.72 -0.46 13.00
N PRO A 58 -6.30 -0.22 14.20
CA PRO A 58 -5.97 -1.00 15.40
C PRO A 58 -6.48 -2.45 15.32
N ILE A 59 -7.56 -2.65 14.58
CA ILE A 59 -8.14 -3.93 14.21
C ILE A 59 -8.62 -3.84 12.75
N PRO A 60 -8.86 -4.95 12.04
CA PRO A 60 -9.47 -4.90 10.73
C PRO A 60 -10.83 -4.16 10.77
N PRO A 61 -11.10 -3.22 9.84
CA PRO A 61 -12.32 -2.42 9.85
C PRO A 61 -13.63 -3.23 9.80
N GLU A 62 -13.58 -4.50 9.41
CA GLU A 62 -14.69 -5.44 9.39
C GLU A 62 -15.17 -5.80 10.80
N PHE A 63 -14.30 -5.68 11.81
CA PHE A 63 -14.63 -5.93 13.22
C PHE A 63 -15.03 -4.67 13.98
N MET A 64 -15.01 -3.50 13.33
CA MET A 64 -15.44 -2.24 13.91
C MET A 64 -16.95 -2.03 13.71
N SER A 65 -17.64 -1.64 14.77
CA SER A 65 -18.96 -1.03 14.69
C SER A 65 -18.89 0.29 13.91
N ARG A 66 -20.07 0.81 13.56
CA ARG A 66 -20.18 2.11 12.87
C ARG A 66 -19.51 3.25 13.65
N MET A 67 -19.67 3.30 14.97
CA MET A 67 -19.09 4.37 15.80
C MET A 67 -17.57 4.25 15.88
N GLU A 68 -17.05 3.04 16.10
CA GLU A 68 -15.60 2.79 16.10
C GLU A 68 -14.95 3.17 14.77
N ARG A 69 -15.62 2.91 13.64
CA ARG A 69 -15.14 3.37 12.32
C ARG A 69 -15.06 4.89 12.20
N VAL A 70 -16.06 5.61 12.72
CA VAL A 70 -16.09 7.09 12.68
C VAL A 70 -14.94 7.65 13.52
N GLU A 71 -14.77 7.16 14.74
CA GLU A 71 -13.71 7.60 15.64
C GLU A 71 -12.32 7.27 15.09
N ASN A 72 -12.13 6.05 14.58
CA ASN A 72 -10.88 5.62 13.97
C ASN A 72 -10.50 6.46 12.73
N ASN A 73 -11.48 6.80 11.89
CA ASN A 73 -11.25 7.68 10.75
C ASN A 73 -10.93 9.12 11.17
N ALA A 74 -11.60 9.66 12.19
CA ALA A 74 -11.32 10.98 12.72
C ALA A 74 -9.90 11.07 13.30
N ARG A 75 -9.47 10.05 14.06
CA ARG A 75 -8.11 9.90 14.59
C ARG A 75 -7.06 9.95 13.47
N LYS A 76 -7.22 9.13 12.43
CA LYS A 76 -6.32 9.10 11.26
C LYS A 76 -6.28 10.45 10.53
N LEU A 77 -7.43 11.11 10.37
CA LEU A 77 -7.51 12.42 9.70
C LEU A 77 -6.76 13.51 10.48
N PHE A 78 -6.89 13.55 11.81
CA PHE A 78 -6.21 14.55 12.64
C PHE A 78 -4.68 14.40 12.54
N LEU A 79 -4.18 13.16 12.56
CA LEU A 79 -2.76 12.85 12.38
C LEU A 79 -2.26 13.27 11.00
N LEU A 80 -3.02 13.00 9.95
CA LEU A 80 -2.66 13.38 8.58
C LEU A 80 -2.54 14.91 8.44
N LYS A 81 -3.44 15.68 9.06
CA LYS A 81 -3.39 17.16 9.06
C LYS A 81 -2.17 17.72 9.79
N GLY A 82 -1.62 17.00 10.76
CA GLY A 82 -0.40 17.42 11.46
C GLY A 82 0.88 17.19 10.64
N ILE A 83 0.80 16.45 9.54
CA ILE A 83 1.94 16.02 8.72
C ILE A 83 2.01 16.77 7.37
N VAL A 84 0.86 17.24 6.85
CA VAL A 84 0.74 17.93 5.54
C VAL A 84 0.67 19.43 5.69
#